data_AF-A0A150XSV2-F1
#
_entry.id   AF-A0A150XSV2-F1
#
_cell.length_a   1.000
_cell.length_b   1.000
_cell.length_c   1.000
_cell.angle_alpha   90.00
_cell.angle_beta   90.00
_cell.angle_gamma   90.00
#
_symmetry.space_group_name_H-M   'P 1'
#
loop_
_entity.id
_entity.type
_entity.pdbx_description
1 polymer ?
#
loop_
_entity_poly.entity_id
_entity_poly.type
_entity_poly.pdbx_seq_one_letter_code
_entity_poly.pdbx_strand_id
1 'polypeptide(L)'
;MYINLASHYIPSNVIPNSYFLDKNGMDDESIIRKSGIKNRRRTSANENVNTMAISAIENGLDKLPYDITEVDLIIGATYSPYDTVGTLAHVVQQKYNINGAVVFSVSSACSSFLNAVEIAEGYFSMGKAKKALIVTSEHNWAYLNESDPVSAHLWGDGASAVFLSKERVTKKDHEVIGVNTEGHATIGRGPNGVCLKPFDGGISMPDGKDVFYNAIKFMSEKTMAILRHGGCSLEQLDFLIPHQANMRIINNVAETLNFPIEKVVINMVEFGNTGSASSSIGYSQIFESMQKDQLAVITVFGGGYSSGAMLVRA
;
A
#
# COMPACT_ATOMS: atom_id res chain seq x y z
N MET A 1 16.73 0.21 10.49
CA MET A 1 16.49 0.89 9.18
C MET A 1 15.63 2.11 9.45
N TYR A 2 15.76 3.17 8.66
CA TYR A 2 15.06 4.43 8.89
C TYR A 2 14.32 4.88 7.63
N ILE A 3 13.10 5.38 7.78
CA ILE A 3 12.33 6.03 6.73
C ILE A 3 12.65 7.53 6.77
N ASN A 4 13.21 8.06 5.69
CA ASN A 4 13.62 9.45 5.60
C ASN A 4 12.51 10.35 5.02
N LEU A 5 11.63 9.76 4.21
CA LEU A 5 10.54 10.46 3.55
C LEU A 5 9.46 9.45 3.13
N ALA A 6 8.19 9.82 3.29
CA ALA A 6 7.06 9.14 2.66
C ALA A 6 6.17 10.17 1.97
N SER A 7 5.83 9.91 0.72
CA SER A 7 5.04 10.81 -0.13
C SER A 7 4.09 10.00 -1.00
N HIS A 8 3.06 10.66 -1.54
CA HIS A 8 2.05 9.99 -2.35
C HIS A 8 1.53 10.86 -3.48
N TYR A 9 0.93 10.20 -4.46
CA TYR A 9 0.20 10.81 -5.53
C TYR A 9 -1.17 10.15 -5.69
N ILE A 10 -2.19 10.98 -5.82
CA ILE A 10 -3.56 10.56 -6.09
C ILE A 10 -4.02 11.25 -7.38
N PRO A 11 -4.52 10.49 -8.38
CA PRO A 11 -5.08 11.09 -9.59
C PRO A 11 -6.21 12.07 -9.30
N SER A 12 -6.35 13.08 -10.17
CA SER A 12 -7.33 14.15 -9.99
C SER A 12 -8.76 13.72 -10.31
N ASN A 13 -8.96 12.70 -11.15
CA ASN A 13 -10.32 12.30 -11.55
C ASN A 13 -11.00 11.57 -10.39
N VAL A 14 -12.11 12.15 -9.92
CA VAL A 14 -12.94 11.59 -8.86
C VAL A 14 -14.11 10.85 -9.48
N ILE A 15 -14.26 9.56 -9.15
CA ILE A 15 -15.35 8.72 -9.61
C ILE A 15 -16.34 8.48 -8.46
N PRO A 16 -17.52 9.12 -8.49
CA PRO A 16 -18.54 8.94 -7.48
C PRO A 16 -19.25 7.59 -7.64
N ASN A 17 -19.93 7.13 -6.59
CA ASN A 17 -20.70 5.89 -6.63
C ASN A 17 -21.78 5.87 -7.74
N SER A 18 -22.40 7.01 -8.06
CA SER A 18 -23.40 7.13 -9.12
C SER A 18 -22.90 6.68 -10.49
N TYR A 19 -21.58 6.69 -10.72
CA TYR A 19 -20.97 6.16 -11.93
C TYR A 19 -21.32 4.69 -12.19
N PHE A 20 -21.44 3.87 -11.14
CA PHE A 20 -21.61 2.42 -11.26
C PHE A 20 -23.06 2.00 -11.54
N LEU A 21 -24.04 2.88 -11.31
CA LEU A 21 -25.45 2.58 -11.53
C LEU A 21 -25.71 2.16 -12.98
N ASP A 22 -25.20 2.94 -13.93
CA ASP A 22 -25.36 2.66 -15.37
C ASP A 22 -24.42 1.56 -15.88
N LYS A 23 -23.37 1.21 -15.11
CA LYS A 23 -22.35 0.22 -15.52
C LYS A 23 -22.68 -1.20 -15.10
N ASN A 24 -23.18 -1.36 -13.88
CA ASN A 24 -23.41 -2.67 -13.27
C ASN A 24 -24.61 -2.70 -12.30
N GLY A 25 -25.41 -1.64 -12.24
CA GLY A 25 -26.63 -1.58 -11.42
C GLY A 25 -26.38 -1.32 -9.93
N MET A 26 -25.15 -1.02 -9.51
CA MET A 26 -24.84 -0.70 -8.12
C MET A 26 -25.12 0.76 -7.80
N ASP A 27 -26.04 1.01 -6.87
CA ASP A 27 -26.37 2.35 -6.36
C ASP A 27 -25.45 2.80 -5.20
N ASP A 28 -25.53 4.10 -4.88
CA ASP A 28 -24.74 4.75 -3.83
C ASP A 28 -24.93 4.09 -2.46
N GLU A 29 -26.18 3.84 -2.07
CA GLU A 29 -26.50 3.24 -0.78
C GLU A 29 -25.91 1.83 -0.65
N SER A 30 -26.03 1.01 -1.70
CA SER A 30 -25.49 -0.35 -1.71
C SER A 30 -23.97 -0.37 -1.64
N ILE A 31 -23.31 0.53 -2.35
CA ILE A 31 -21.85 0.64 -2.33
C ILE A 31 -21.35 1.09 -0.95
N ILE A 32 -21.96 2.14 -0.36
CA ILE A 32 -21.61 2.62 0.98
C ILE A 32 -21.86 1.51 2.01
N ARG A 33 -23.01 0.82 1.96
CA ARG A 33 -23.33 -0.26 2.89
C ARG A 33 -22.37 -1.44 2.79
N LYS A 34 -21.93 -1.80 1.58
CA LYS A 34 -21.04 -2.95 1.36
C LYS A 34 -19.56 -2.64 1.63
N SER A 35 -19.12 -1.40 1.41
CA SER A 35 -17.70 -1.03 1.37
C SER A 35 -17.31 0.20 2.19
N GLY A 36 -18.24 1.13 2.44
CA GLY A 36 -17.99 2.44 3.02
C GLY A 36 -17.41 3.47 2.05
N ILE A 37 -17.16 3.10 0.79
CA ILE A 37 -16.56 3.98 -0.20
C ILE A 37 -17.61 4.94 -0.78
N LYS A 38 -17.27 6.23 -0.88
CA LYS A 38 -18.06 7.26 -1.54
C LYS A 38 -17.48 7.61 -2.91
N ASN A 39 -16.16 7.74 -2.99
CA ASN A 39 -15.44 8.11 -4.20
C ASN A 39 -14.24 7.20 -4.44
N ARG A 40 -13.83 7.08 -5.71
CA ARG A 40 -12.51 6.54 -6.08
C ARG A 40 -11.74 7.52 -6.94
N ARG A 41 -10.47 7.21 -7.13
CA ARG A 41 -9.54 7.98 -7.93
C ARG A 41 -9.17 7.19 -9.16
N ARG A 42 -9.20 7.85 -10.32
CA ARG A 42 -8.94 7.23 -11.62
C ARG A 42 -7.87 8.04 -12.33
N THR A 43 -6.90 7.35 -12.92
CA THR A 43 -5.95 7.95 -13.86
C THR A 43 -6.63 8.72 -14.99
N SER A 44 -6.01 9.80 -15.45
CA SER A 44 -6.32 10.41 -16.74
C SER A 44 -5.66 9.63 -17.89
N ALA A 45 -6.00 9.96 -19.14
CA ALA A 45 -5.51 9.24 -20.31
C ALA A 45 -3.97 9.22 -20.47
N ASN A 46 -3.28 10.20 -19.87
CA ASN A 46 -1.82 10.31 -19.93
C ASN A 46 -1.13 9.77 -18.67
N GLU A 47 -1.89 9.17 -17.76
CA GLU A 47 -1.37 8.62 -16.52
C GLU A 47 -1.34 7.09 -16.56
N ASN A 48 -0.28 6.53 -15.98
CA ASN A 48 -0.12 5.11 -15.75
C ASN A 48 0.68 4.89 -14.45
N VAL A 49 0.99 3.63 -14.14
CA VAL A 49 1.79 3.25 -12.96
C VAL A 49 3.12 4.00 -12.89
N ASN A 50 3.80 4.18 -14.01
CA ASN A 50 5.11 4.83 -14.06
C ASN A 50 5.01 6.33 -13.80
N THR A 51 4.04 7.01 -14.42
CA THR A 51 3.88 8.47 -14.23
C THR A 51 3.40 8.78 -12.82
N MET A 52 2.47 7.99 -12.26
CA MET A 52 2.03 8.16 -10.88
C MET A 52 3.17 7.91 -9.88
N ALA A 53 4.01 6.91 -10.13
CA ALA A 53 5.22 6.66 -9.36
C ALA A 53 6.18 7.87 -9.34
N ILE A 54 6.43 8.48 -10.51
CA ILE A 54 7.23 9.71 -10.63
C ILE A 54 6.57 10.85 -9.86
N SER A 55 5.28 11.10 -10.05
CA SER A 55 4.56 12.17 -9.34
C SER A 55 4.58 11.99 -7.82
N ALA A 56 4.51 10.75 -7.33
CA ALA A 56 4.62 10.47 -5.90
C ALA A 56 5.99 10.89 -5.35
N ILE A 57 7.07 10.62 -6.09
CA ILE A 57 8.42 11.07 -5.73
C ILE A 57 8.50 12.60 -5.77
N GLU A 58 8.06 13.22 -6.86
CA GLU A 58 8.10 14.68 -7.06
C GLU A 58 7.37 15.43 -5.93
N ASN A 59 6.28 14.88 -5.40
CA ASN A 59 5.49 15.47 -4.30
C ASN A 59 6.23 15.56 -2.95
N GLY A 60 7.32 14.82 -2.75
CA GLY A 60 8.10 14.87 -1.51
C GLY A 60 9.58 15.17 -1.71
N LEU A 61 10.06 15.23 -2.96
CA LEU A 61 11.49 15.26 -3.29
C LEU A 61 12.23 16.44 -2.64
N ASP A 62 11.57 17.59 -2.51
CA ASP A 62 12.11 18.79 -1.86
C ASP A 62 12.41 18.61 -0.36
N LYS A 63 11.79 17.61 0.27
CA LYS A 63 11.97 17.27 1.69
C LYS A 63 12.94 16.11 1.92
N LEU A 64 13.45 15.49 0.85
CA LEU A 64 14.43 14.41 0.95
C LEU A 64 15.74 14.98 1.54
N PRO A 65 16.32 14.38 2.59
CA PRO A 65 17.47 14.96 3.28
C PRO A 65 18.82 14.69 2.59
N TYR A 66 18.81 14.12 1.39
CA TYR A 66 19.97 13.78 0.57
C TYR A 66 19.61 13.88 -0.91
N ASP A 67 20.62 13.86 -1.78
CA ASP A 67 20.38 13.86 -3.22
C ASP A 67 19.79 12.50 -3.64
N ILE A 68 18.73 12.50 -4.45
CA ILE A 68 18.08 11.27 -4.92
C ILE A 68 19.03 10.34 -5.67
N THR A 69 20.09 10.87 -6.29
CA THR A 69 21.12 10.09 -6.96
C THR A 69 22.00 9.27 -6.01
N GLU A 70 21.91 9.50 -4.70
CA GLU A 70 22.57 8.67 -3.68
C GLU A 70 21.83 7.34 -3.39
N VAL A 71 20.64 7.14 -3.94
CA VAL A 71 19.91 5.87 -3.83
C VAL A 71 20.69 4.77 -4.55
N ASP A 72 20.90 3.63 -3.89
CA ASP A 72 21.61 2.47 -4.45
C ASP A 72 20.74 1.20 -4.56
N LEU A 73 19.45 1.30 -4.20
CA LEU A 73 18.44 0.26 -4.37
C LEU A 73 17.07 0.86 -4.73
N ILE A 74 16.45 0.41 -5.81
CA ILE A 74 15.10 0.81 -6.20
C ILE A 74 14.22 -0.43 -6.30
N ILE A 75 13.15 -0.48 -5.50
CA ILE A 75 12.19 -1.57 -5.52
C ILE A 75 10.83 -1.02 -5.94
N GLY A 76 10.37 -1.45 -7.11
CA GLY A 76 8.99 -1.21 -7.53
C GLY A 76 8.03 -2.23 -6.91
N ALA A 77 6.93 -1.78 -6.32
CA ALA A 77 5.88 -2.64 -5.79
C ALA A 77 4.59 -2.40 -6.57
N THR A 78 4.17 -3.36 -7.38
CA THR A 78 2.93 -3.26 -8.16
C THR A 78 2.43 -4.64 -8.56
N TYR A 79 1.11 -4.84 -8.56
CA TYR A 79 0.49 -5.98 -9.20
C TYR A 79 -0.26 -5.62 -10.50
N SER A 80 -0.39 -4.34 -10.82
CA SER A 80 -1.04 -3.83 -12.04
C SER A 80 -0.04 -3.13 -12.99
N PRO A 81 1.07 -3.78 -13.38
CA PRO A 81 2.18 -3.12 -14.07
C PRO A 81 1.82 -2.57 -15.45
N TYR A 82 2.26 -1.35 -15.77
CA TYR A 82 2.15 -0.83 -17.14
C TYR A 82 3.01 -1.61 -18.15
N ASP A 83 4.21 -2.04 -17.72
CA ASP A 83 5.16 -2.85 -18.47
C ASP A 83 5.84 -3.83 -17.50
N THR A 84 6.01 -5.08 -17.90
CA THR A 84 6.62 -6.15 -17.10
C THR A 84 8.12 -6.31 -17.35
N VAL A 85 8.67 -5.70 -18.41
CA VAL A 85 10.10 -5.67 -18.75
C VAL A 85 10.70 -4.32 -18.35
N GLY A 86 10.14 -3.23 -18.87
CA GLY A 86 10.50 -1.86 -18.53
C GLY A 86 9.76 -1.38 -17.28
N THR A 87 10.00 -2.03 -16.14
CA THR A 87 9.17 -1.82 -14.94
C THR A 87 9.22 -0.40 -14.39
N LEU A 88 8.25 -0.03 -13.54
CA LEU A 88 8.20 1.29 -12.90
C LEU A 88 9.50 1.68 -12.20
N ALA A 89 10.22 0.71 -11.64
CA ALA A 89 11.48 0.94 -10.95
C ALA A 89 12.59 1.40 -11.91
N HIS A 90 12.64 0.83 -13.12
CA HIS A 90 13.58 1.23 -14.17
C HIS A 90 13.24 2.62 -14.72
N VAL A 91 11.96 2.93 -14.87
CA VAL A 91 11.53 4.27 -15.32
C VAL A 91 11.91 5.34 -14.30
N VAL A 92 11.74 5.06 -13.01
CA VAL A 92 12.20 5.94 -11.92
C VAL A 92 13.73 6.08 -11.95
N GLN A 93 14.47 4.98 -12.09
CA GLN A 93 15.93 5.03 -12.20
C GLN A 93 16.39 5.96 -13.33
N GLN A 94 15.79 5.80 -14.51
CA GLN A 94 16.10 6.60 -15.69
C GLN A 94 15.77 8.08 -15.47
N LYS A 95 14.56 8.39 -14.96
CA LYS A 95 14.07 9.76 -14.75
C LYS A 95 15.01 10.59 -13.87
N TYR A 96 15.61 9.97 -12.85
CA TYR A 96 16.46 10.67 -11.87
C TYR A 96 17.96 10.38 -12.03
N ASN A 97 18.37 9.69 -13.10
CA ASN A 97 19.77 9.33 -13.37
C ASN A 97 20.48 8.64 -12.19
N ILE A 98 19.79 7.70 -11.54
CA ILE A 98 20.30 6.96 -10.37
C ILE A 98 21.21 5.83 -10.85
N ASN A 99 22.46 6.19 -11.15
CA ASN A 99 23.45 5.30 -11.74
C ASN A 99 23.97 4.26 -10.74
N GLY A 100 24.12 3.01 -11.17
CA GLY A 100 24.71 1.94 -10.36
C GLY A 100 23.79 1.34 -9.29
N ALA A 101 22.57 1.85 -9.12
CA ALA A 101 21.59 1.26 -8.22
C ALA A 101 21.14 -0.14 -8.67
N VAL A 102 20.87 -1.02 -7.70
CA VAL A 102 20.15 -2.27 -7.93
C VAL A 102 18.68 -1.94 -8.17
N VAL A 103 18.08 -2.46 -9.25
CA VAL A 103 16.70 -2.13 -9.64
C VAL A 103 15.92 -3.39 -9.98
N PHE A 104 14.74 -3.55 -9.37
CA PHE A 104 13.79 -4.60 -9.72
C PHE A 104 12.38 -4.23 -9.25
N SER A 105 11.40 -5.06 -9.59
CA SER A 105 10.03 -4.92 -9.10
C SER A 105 9.50 -6.24 -8.55
N VAL A 106 8.61 -6.16 -7.56
CA VAL A 106 8.05 -7.29 -6.85
C VAL A 106 6.53 -7.19 -6.79
N SER A 107 5.88 -8.35 -6.64
CA SER A 107 4.43 -8.43 -6.43
C SER A 107 4.10 -9.52 -5.41
N SER A 108 3.25 -9.15 -4.47
CA SER A 108 2.56 -10.01 -3.49
C SER A 108 1.14 -9.46 -3.28
N ALA A 109 0.49 -9.07 -4.39
CA ALA A 109 -0.79 -8.35 -4.41
C ALA A 109 -0.75 -7.11 -3.48
N CYS A 110 -1.80 -6.86 -2.69
CA CYS A 110 -1.90 -5.69 -1.81
C CYS A 110 -0.79 -5.64 -0.73
N SER A 111 -0.08 -6.74 -0.46
CA SER A 111 1.02 -6.77 0.51
C SER A 111 2.37 -6.30 -0.06
N SER A 112 2.44 -6.01 -1.37
CA SER A 112 3.69 -5.74 -2.09
C SER A 112 4.55 -4.64 -1.46
N PHE A 113 3.93 -3.59 -0.89
CA PHE A 113 4.68 -2.53 -0.20
C PHE A 113 5.50 -3.07 0.98
N LEU A 114 4.87 -3.84 1.89
CA LEU A 114 5.60 -4.38 3.04
C LEU A 114 6.60 -5.46 2.64
N ASN A 115 6.31 -6.24 1.59
CA ASN A 115 7.28 -7.16 1.01
C ASN A 115 8.51 -6.42 0.48
N ALA A 116 8.33 -5.28 -0.20
CA ALA A 116 9.45 -4.45 -0.66
C ALA A 116 10.27 -3.89 0.51
N VAL A 117 9.62 -3.49 1.62
CA VAL A 117 10.31 -3.02 2.83
C VAL A 117 11.16 -4.13 3.46
N GLU A 118 10.61 -5.33 3.62
CA GLU A 118 11.35 -6.49 4.17
C GLU A 118 12.53 -6.89 3.27
N ILE A 119 12.37 -6.78 1.95
CA ILE A 119 13.49 -7.01 1.01
C ILE A 119 14.56 -5.93 1.17
N ALA A 120 14.20 -4.65 1.30
CA ALA A 120 15.15 -3.57 1.53
C ALA A 120 15.94 -3.78 2.84
N GLU A 121 15.27 -4.22 3.91
CA GLU A 121 15.92 -4.61 5.17
C GLU A 121 16.98 -5.71 4.95
N GLY A 122 16.67 -6.72 4.14
CA GLY A 122 17.62 -7.77 3.76
C GLY A 122 18.85 -7.23 3.01
N TYR A 123 18.65 -6.34 2.04
CA TYR A 123 19.76 -5.69 1.31
C TYR A 123 20.65 -4.84 2.23
N PHE A 124 20.06 -4.09 3.16
CA PHE A 124 20.80 -3.31 4.15
C PHE A 124 21.59 -4.19 5.12
N SER A 125 20.99 -5.29 5.58
CA SER A 125 21.61 -6.26 6.48
C SER A 125 22.82 -6.96 5.83
N MET A 126 22.72 -7.29 4.53
CA MET A 126 23.82 -7.86 3.75
C MET A 126 24.89 -6.83 3.34
N GLY A 127 24.66 -5.53 3.55
CA GLY A 127 25.56 -4.47 3.08
C GLY A 127 25.57 -4.29 1.55
N LYS A 128 24.53 -4.76 0.86
CA LYS A 128 24.38 -4.62 -0.61
C LYS A 128 23.78 -3.28 -1.04
N ALA A 129 23.18 -2.55 -0.10
CA ALA A 129 22.61 -1.22 -0.30
C ALA A 129 22.71 -0.42 1.00
N LYS A 130 22.60 0.91 0.90
CA LYS A 130 22.58 1.85 2.02
C LYS A 130 21.38 2.81 1.97
N LYS A 131 20.87 3.11 0.78
CA LYS A 131 19.71 3.99 0.56
C LYS A 131 18.79 3.37 -0.47
N ALA A 132 17.55 3.11 -0.06
CA ALA A 132 16.56 2.48 -0.90
C ALA A 132 15.40 3.43 -1.21
N LEU A 133 14.89 3.34 -2.43
CA LEU A 133 13.63 3.94 -2.83
C LEU A 133 12.64 2.83 -3.13
N ILE A 134 11.57 2.77 -2.34
CA ILE A 134 10.42 1.91 -2.62
C ILE A 134 9.36 2.77 -3.29
N VAL A 135 8.96 2.37 -4.49
CA VAL A 135 7.89 3.05 -5.21
C VAL A 135 6.76 2.07 -5.44
N THR A 136 5.59 2.40 -4.91
CA THR A 136 4.41 1.57 -4.97
C THR A 136 3.38 2.29 -5.83
N SER A 137 2.86 1.67 -6.87
CA SER A 137 1.84 2.30 -7.71
C SER A 137 0.92 1.26 -8.33
N GLU A 138 -0.37 1.57 -8.32
CA GLU A 138 -1.41 0.69 -8.89
C GLU A 138 -2.32 1.48 -9.81
N HIS A 139 -2.47 0.96 -11.03
CA HIS A 139 -3.43 1.40 -12.04
C HIS A 139 -4.51 0.32 -12.15
N ASN A 140 -5.24 0.11 -11.05
CA ASN A 140 -6.31 -0.88 -10.97
C ASN A 140 -7.37 -0.64 -12.04
N TRP A 141 -7.64 0.61 -12.41
CA TRP A 141 -8.64 0.94 -13.43
C TRP A 141 -8.31 0.39 -14.82
N ALA A 142 -7.03 0.16 -15.13
CA ALA A 142 -6.64 -0.47 -16.39
C ALA A 142 -7.01 -1.95 -16.46
N TYR A 143 -7.19 -2.60 -15.32
CA TYR A 143 -7.50 -4.03 -15.21
C TYR A 143 -8.93 -4.29 -14.73
N LEU A 144 -9.66 -3.27 -14.33
CA LEU A 144 -11.02 -3.37 -13.82
C LEU A 144 -12.01 -3.79 -14.92
N ASN A 145 -12.85 -4.79 -14.65
CA ASN A 145 -14.10 -4.98 -15.38
C ASN A 145 -15.22 -4.14 -14.76
N GLU A 146 -15.54 -2.98 -15.35
CA GLU A 146 -16.55 -2.06 -14.82
C GLU A 146 -17.97 -2.66 -14.72
N SER A 147 -18.28 -3.69 -15.52
CA SER A 147 -19.57 -4.39 -15.50
C SER A 147 -19.71 -5.40 -14.35
N ASP A 148 -18.66 -5.66 -13.56
CA ASP A 148 -18.72 -6.56 -12.42
C ASP A 148 -19.41 -5.90 -11.20
N PRO A 149 -20.64 -6.32 -10.79
CA PRO A 149 -21.29 -5.73 -9.63
C PRO A 149 -20.65 -6.15 -8.30
N VAL A 150 -19.77 -7.16 -8.30
CA VAL A 150 -19.16 -7.71 -7.08
C VAL A 150 -18.01 -6.84 -6.60
N SER A 151 -17.07 -6.49 -7.48
CA SER A 151 -15.82 -5.83 -7.09
C SER A 151 -15.50 -4.54 -7.83
N ALA A 152 -16.21 -4.19 -8.91
CA ALA A 152 -15.84 -3.03 -9.73
C ALA A 152 -15.79 -1.72 -8.94
N HIS A 153 -16.74 -1.55 -8.03
CA HIS A 153 -16.91 -0.38 -7.19
C HIS A 153 -15.89 -0.29 -6.04
N LEU A 154 -14.90 -1.17 -5.95
CA LEU A 154 -13.91 -1.14 -4.88
C LEU A 154 -12.66 -0.37 -5.27
N TRP A 155 -12.24 -0.46 -6.53
CA TRP A 155 -10.88 -0.13 -6.93
C TRP A 155 -10.68 1.36 -7.21
N GLY A 156 -9.55 1.87 -6.74
CA GLY A 156 -9.02 3.17 -7.13
C GLY A 156 -7.56 3.07 -7.54
N ASP A 157 -7.04 4.13 -8.12
CA ASP A 157 -5.65 4.25 -8.54
C ASP A 157 -4.87 5.15 -7.58
N GLY A 158 -3.57 4.93 -7.47
CA GLY A 158 -2.70 5.76 -6.66
C GLY A 158 -1.27 5.27 -6.61
N ALA A 159 -0.39 6.12 -6.05
CA ALA A 159 1.00 5.81 -5.86
C ALA A 159 1.57 6.39 -4.56
N SER A 160 2.66 5.80 -4.10
CA SER A 160 3.47 6.29 -2.99
C SER A 160 4.95 6.07 -3.25
N ALA A 161 5.79 6.95 -2.72
CA ALA A 161 7.24 6.80 -2.68
C ALA A 161 7.72 6.87 -1.23
N VAL A 162 8.50 5.88 -0.82
CA VAL A 162 9.08 5.78 0.53
C VAL A 162 10.59 5.63 0.40
N PHE A 163 11.32 6.58 0.96
CA PHE A 163 12.78 6.60 0.99
C PHE A 163 13.27 6.04 2.31
N LEU A 164 14.22 5.12 2.23
CA LEU A 164 14.78 4.38 3.35
C LEU A 164 16.30 4.51 3.36
N SER A 165 16.88 4.54 4.56
CA SER A 165 18.32 4.44 4.76
C SER A 165 18.64 3.38 5.80
N LYS A 166 19.82 2.76 5.63
CA LYS A 166 20.36 1.83 6.63
C LYS A 166 20.60 2.52 7.96
N GLU A 167 21.16 3.73 7.90
CA GLU A 167 21.52 4.56 9.05
C GLU A 167 20.69 5.83 9.08
N ARG A 168 20.49 6.39 10.28
CA ARG A 168 19.73 7.62 10.48
C ARG A 168 20.44 8.79 9.81
N VAL A 169 19.75 9.50 8.92
CA VAL A 169 20.25 10.71 8.24
C VAL A 169 19.87 11.95 9.04
N THR A 170 18.64 12.01 9.53
CA THR A 170 18.14 13.16 10.31
C THR A 170 17.44 12.74 11.60
N LYS A 171 17.24 13.71 12.50
CA LYS A 171 16.46 13.53 13.73
C LYS A 171 14.95 13.33 13.48
N LYS A 172 14.47 13.61 12.27
CA LYS A 172 13.06 13.45 11.87
C LYS A 172 12.79 12.09 11.21
N ASP A 173 13.83 11.30 10.97
CA ASP A 173 13.66 10.01 10.31
C ASP A 173 12.93 9.02 11.23
N HIS A 174 11.94 8.33 10.70
CA HIS A 174 11.20 7.35 11.46
C HIS A 174 11.98 6.02 11.50
N GLU A 175 12.13 5.41 12.66
CA GLU A 175 12.77 4.11 12.84
C GLU A 175 11.80 2.97 12.51
N VAL A 176 12.19 2.09 11.59
CA VAL A 176 11.51 0.80 11.39
C VAL A 176 12.03 -0.16 12.45
N ILE A 177 11.18 -0.49 13.43
CA ILE A 177 11.50 -1.39 14.54
C ILE A 177 11.47 -2.85 14.06
N GLY A 178 10.55 -3.15 13.15
CA GLY A 178 10.49 -4.44 12.50
C GLY A 178 9.45 -4.46 11.39
N VAL A 179 9.64 -5.39 10.47
CA VAL A 179 8.72 -5.73 9.40
C VAL A 179 8.62 -7.26 9.32
N ASN A 180 7.44 -7.77 8.99
CA ASN A 180 7.24 -9.20 8.75
C ASN A 180 6.18 -9.37 7.67
N THR A 181 6.45 -10.22 6.69
CA THR A 181 5.44 -10.66 5.72
C THR A 181 5.29 -12.18 5.69
N GLU A 182 4.14 -12.65 5.21
CA GLU A 182 3.82 -14.07 5.13
C GLU A 182 2.87 -14.38 3.96
N GLY A 183 3.09 -15.52 3.30
CA GLY A 183 2.21 -16.07 2.29
C GLY A 183 1.14 -16.99 2.89
N HIS A 184 -0.07 -16.93 2.34
CA HIS A 184 -1.28 -17.60 2.83
C HIS A 184 -2.02 -18.31 1.70
N ALA A 185 -1.28 -18.91 0.77
CA ALA A 185 -1.89 -19.59 -0.39
C ALA A 185 -2.64 -20.87 -0.04
N THR A 186 -2.40 -21.45 1.14
CA THR A 186 -2.95 -22.74 1.58
C THR A 186 -4.24 -22.62 2.40
N ILE A 187 -4.76 -21.41 2.59
CA ILE A 187 -5.96 -21.16 3.40
C ILE A 187 -7.09 -20.57 2.56
N GLY A 188 -8.33 -20.76 3.02
CA GLY A 188 -9.52 -20.19 2.38
C GLY A 188 -9.55 -20.51 0.88
N ARG A 189 -9.73 -19.47 0.06
CA ARG A 189 -9.70 -19.57 -1.40
C ARG A 189 -8.29 -19.37 -1.99
N GLY A 190 -7.32 -18.97 -1.17
CA GLY A 190 -5.92 -18.80 -1.56
C GLY A 190 -5.79 -17.94 -2.83
N PRO A 191 -5.07 -18.42 -3.87
CA PRO A 191 -4.85 -17.66 -5.11
C PRO A 191 -6.13 -17.29 -5.88
N ASN A 192 -7.27 -17.94 -5.58
CA ASN A 192 -8.52 -17.71 -6.28
C ASN A 192 -9.40 -16.63 -5.62
N GLY A 193 -9.08 -16.21 -4.39
CA GLY A 193 -9.91 -15.26 -3.65
C GLY A 193 -9.84 -13.82 -4.16
N VAL A 194 -8.66 -13.41 -4.60
CA VAL A 194 -8.40 -12.16 -5.33
C VAL A 194 -7.44 -12.49 -6.46
N CYS A 195 -7.80 -12.14 -7.69
CA CYS A 195 -6.94 -12.41 -8.84
C CYS A 195 -6.93 -11.22 -9.81
N LEU A 196 -5.86 -11.13 -10.60
CA LEU A 196 -5.76 -10.24 -11.73
C LEU A 196 -5.33 -11.07 -12.93
N LYS A 197 -6.24 -11.25 -13.89
CA LYS A 197 -6.00 -12.01 -15.11
C LYS A 197 -6.26 -11.11 -16.33
N PRO A 198 -5.21 -10.53 -16.95
CA PRO A 198 -5.40 -9.51 -17.99
C PRO A 198 -6.27 -9.95 -19.19
N PHE A 199 -6.21 -11.24 -19.54
CA PHE A 199 -6.97 -11.83 -20.64
C PHE A 199 -8.28 -12.51 -20.21
N ASP A 200 -8.58 -12.54 -18.91
CA ASP A 200 -9.71 -13.29 -18.33
C ASP A 200 -10.38 -12.46 -17.21
N GLY A 201 -11.03 -11.37 -17.61
CA GLY A 201 -11.84 -10.54 -16.70
C GLY A 201 -11.07 -9.54 -15.85
N GLY A 202 -9.74 -9.49 -15.94
CA GLY A 202 -8.93 -8.48 -15.29
C GLY A 202 -8.82 -8.68 -13.77
N ILE A 203 -8.82 -7.60 -13.00
CA ILE A 203 -8.82 -7.65 -11.53
C ILE A 203 -10.22 -7.97 -11.00
N SER A 204 -10.30 -8.97 -10.12
CA SER A 204 -11.57 -9.38 -9.50
C SER A 204 -11.38 -9.94 -8.09
N MET A 205 -12.46 -9.88 -7.31
CA MET A 205 -12.55 -10.46 -5.97
C MET A 205 -13.83 -11.31 -5.86
N PRO A 206 -13.84 -12.52 -6.47
CA PRO A 206 -15.05 -13.34 -6.55
C PRO A 206 -15.54 -13.84 -5.17
N ASP A 207 -14.61 -14.07 -4.24
CA ASP A 207 -14.91 -14.66 -2.93
C ASP A 207 -14.79 -13.65 -1.78
N GLY A 208 -15.44 -12.49 -1.91
CA GLY A 208 -15.31 -11.37 -0.97
C GLY A 208 -15.60 -11.71 0.50
N LYS A 209 -16.44 -12.70 0.79
CA LYS A 209 -16.70 -13.19 2.16
C LYS A 209 -15.48 -13.89 2.77
N ASP A 210 -14.79 -14.73 2.00
CA ASP A 210 -13.58 -15.42 2.45
C ASP A 210 -12.43 -14.42 2.65
N VAL A 211 -12.27 -13.49 1.71
CA VAL A 211 -11.32 -12.37 1.83
C VAL A 211 -11.59 -11.57 3.10
N PHE A 212 -12.85 -11.23 3.38
CA PHE A 212 -13.25 -10.45 4.56
C PHE A 212 -12.79 -11.10 5.88
N TYR A 213 -13.08 -12.39 6.09
CA TYR A 213 -12.72 -13.07 7.34
C TYR A 213 -11.20 -13.21 7.52
N ASN A 214 -10.50 -13.61 6.47
CA ASN A 214 -9.05 -13.79 6.53
C ASN A 214 -8.34 -12.44 6.72
N ALA A 215 -8.81 -11.37 6.06
CA ALA A 215 -8.27 -10.03 6.22
C ALA A 215 -8.34 -9.56 7.68
N ILE A 216 -9.48 -9.72 8.35
CA ILE A 216 -9.64 -9.34 9.77
C ILE A 216 -8.68 -10.14 10.66
N LYS A 217 -8.66 -11.47 10.47
CA LYS A 217 -7.81 -12.37 11.25
C LYS A 217 -6.33 -12.00 11.13
N PHE A 218 -5.80 -12.01 9.90
CA PHE A 218 -4.35 -11.87 9.72
C PHE A 218 -3.86 -10.45 9.95
N MET A 219 -4.63 -9.41 9.61
CA MET A 219 -4.20 -8.05 9.94
C MET A 219 -4.14 -7.84 11.46
N SER A 220 -5.09 -8.38 12.22
CA SER A 220 -5.08 -8.31 13.69
C SER A 220 -3.93 -9.12 14.30
N GLU A 221 -3.74 -10.37 13.84
CA GLU A 221 -2.64 -11.24 14.29
C GLU A 221 -1.27 -10.63 13.98
N LYS A 222 -1.06 -10.09 12.78
CA LYS A 222 0.20 -9.44 12.37
C LYS A 222 0.47 -8.17 13.16
N THR A 223 -0.55 -7.35 13.43
CA THR A 223 -0.42 -6.18 14.31
C THR A 223 0.06 -6.57 15.70
N MET A 224 -0.57 -7.57 16.33
CA MET A 224 -0.15 -8.02 17.66
C MET A 224 1.22 -8.71 17.65
N ALA A 225 1.56 -9.44 16.59
CA ALA A 225 2.86 -10.07 16.44
C ALA A 225 3.98 -9.03 16.31
N ILE A 226 3.80 -7.99 15.48
CA ILE A 226 4.83 -6.98 15.26
C ILE A 226 5.04 -6.08 16.48
N LEU A 227 3.96 -5.76 17.23
CA LEU A 227 4.05 -5.06 18.50
C LEU A 227 4.86 -5.86 19.52
N ARG A 228 4.57 -7.16 19.68
CA ARG A 228 5.34 -8.06 20.57
C ARG A 228 6.80 -8.15 20.16
N HIS A 229 7.08 -8.26 18.85
CA HIS A 229 8.46 -8.26 18.34
C HIS A 229 9.21 -6.97 18.71
N GLY A 230 8.55 -5.82 18.63
CA GLY A 230 9.11 -4.53 19.04
C GLY A 230 9.13 -4.26 20.55
N GLY A 231 8.65 -5.21 21.37
CA GLY A 231 8.52 -5.01 22.83
C GLY A 231 7.50 -3.93 23.22
N CYS A 232 6.53 -3.64 22.35
CA CYS A 232 5.48 -2.65 22.57
C CYS A 232 4.14 -3.31 22.89
N SER A 233 3.31 -2.63 23.67
CA SER A 233 1.91 -3.01 23.89
C SER A 233 0.98 -2.25 22.94
N LEU A 234 -0.26 -2.70 22.81
CA LEU A 234 -1.25 -2.05 21.95
C LEU A 234 -1.64 -0.66 22.47
N GLU A 235 -1.62 -0.47 23.79
CA GLU A 235 -1.95 0.80 24.44
C GLU A 235 -0.95 1.92 24.09
N GLN A 236 0.28 1.54 23.74
CA GLN A 236 1.32 2.47 23.29
C GLN A 236 1.18 2.86 21.81
N LEU A 237 0.28 2.23 21.06
CA LEU A 237 0.11 2.49 19.64
C LEU A 237 -0.66 3.82 19.43
N ASP A 238 -0.06 4.72 18.66
CA ASP A 238 -0.68 6.01 18.30
C ASP A 238 -1.48 5.92 17.01
N PHE A 239 -1.02 5.14 16.04
CA PHE A 239 -1.68 5.02 14.74
C PHE A 239 -1.74 3.57 14.25
N LEU A 240 -2.91 3.17 13.76
CA LEU A 240 -3.08 1.94 12.99
C LEU A 240 -3.38 2.31 11.54
N ILE A 241 -2.59 1.77 10.61
CA ILE A 241 -2.70 2.04 9.17
C ILE A 241 -2.97 0.72 8.46
N PRO A 242 -4.24 0.27 8.41
CA PRO A 242 -4.61 -0.97 7.75
C PRO A 242 -4.63 -0.80 6.22
N HIS A 243 -4.63 -1.92 5.50
CA HIS A 243 -4.97 -1.92 4.08
C HIS A 243 -6.37 -1.37 3.84
N GLN A 244 -6.49 -0.46 2.87
CA GLN A 244 -7.64 0.39 2.62
C GLN A 244 -8.64 -0.28 1.67
N ALA A 245 -9.03 -1.53 1.94
CA ALA A 245 -9.90 -2.31 1.06
C ALA A 245 -11.39 -2.07 1.26
N ASN A 246 -11.83 -2.01 2.51
CA ASN A 246 -13.24 -1.98 2.88
C ASN A 246 -13.38 -1.46 4.32
N MET A 247 -14.25 -0.46 4.55
CA MET A 247 -14.50 0.12 5.87
C MET A 247 -14.94 -0.93 6.89
N ARG A 248 -15.72 -1.94 6.49
CA ARG A 248 -16.16 -3.01 7.39
C ARG A 248 -14.99 -3.85 7.88
N ILE A 249 -13.99 -4.12 7.03
CA ILE A 249 -12.77 -4.82 7.43
C ILE A 249 -12.00 -3.95 8.43
N ILE A 250 -11.82 -2.67 8.12
CA ILE A 250 -11.12 -1.71 8.99
C ILE A 250 -11.76 -1.65 10.37
N ASN A 251 -13.08 -1.47 10.43
CA ASN A 251 -13.82 -1.44 11.70
C ASN A 251 -13.68 -2.76 12.47
N ASN A 252 -13.79 -3.91 11.80
CA ASN A 252 -13.66 -5.21 12.48
C ASN A 252 -12.23 -5.47 12.97
N VAL A 253 -11.20 -4.99 12.27
CA VAL A 253 -9.81 -5.06 12.76
C VAL A 253 -9.65 -4.19 14.01
N ALA A 254 -10.16 -2.95 13.98
CA ALA A 254 -10.12 -2.06 15.14
C ALA A 254 -10.88 -2.66 16.33
N GLU A 255 -12.08 -3.20 16.12
CA GLU A 255 -12.87 -3.90 17.15
C GLU A 255 -12.16 -5.15 17.69
N THR A 256 -11.58 -5.98 16.80
CA THR A 256 -10.85 -7.20 17.20
C THR A 256 -9.64 -6.87 18.06
N LEU A 257 -8.96 -5.76 17.77
CA LEU A 257 -7.84 -5.26 18.56
C LEU A 257 -8.30 -4.48 19.80
N ASN A 258 -9.58 -4.12 19.91
CA ASN A 258 -10.07 -3.14 20.89
C ASN A 258 -9.29 -1.80 20.79
N PHE A 259 -9.05 -1.36 19.56
CA PHE A 259 -8.29 -0.15 19.25
C PHE A 259 -9.24 0.99 18.84
N PRO A 260 -9.04 2.23 19.34
CA PRO A 260 -9.90 3.37 19.03
C PRO A 260 -9.88 3.73 17.55
N ILE A 261 -11.06 3.86 16.94
CA ILE A 261 -11.22 4.10 15.50
C ILE A 261 -10.65 5.46 15.07
N GLU A 262 -10.66 6.45 15.96
CA GLU A 262 -10.09 7.78 15.73
C GLU A 262 -8.56 7.78 15.58
N LYS A 263 -7.88 6.71 16.03
CA LYS A 263 -6.45 6.48 15.81
C LYS A 263 -6.17 5.64 14.55
N VAL A 264 -7.20 5.23 13.82
CA VAL A 264 -7.05 4.47 12.58
C VAL A 264 -7.01 5.43 11.40
N VAL A 265 -5.99 5.29 10.55
CA VAL A 265 -5.89 6.08 9.32
C VAL A 265 -6.84 5.52 8.27
N ILE A 266 -7.78 6.34 7.82
CA ILE A 266 -8.82 5.96 6.87
C ILE A 266 -8.90 6.99 5.74
N ASN A 267 -8.59 6.57 4.52
CA ASN A 267 -8.73 7.39 3.31
C ASN A 267 -9.55 6.70 2.21
N MET A 268 -9.84 5.41 2.41
CA MET A 268 -10.53 4.55 1.45
C MET A 268 -11.92 5.06 1.05
N VAL A 269 -12.55 5.86 1.93
CA VAL A 269 -13.84 6.52 1.68
C VAL A 269 -13.78 7.40 0.43
N GLU A 270 -12.64 8.07 0.21
CA GLU A 270 -12.44 9.03 -0.89
C GLU A 270 -11.58 8.49 -2.03
N PHE A 271 -10.74 7.49 -1.76
CA PHE A 271 -9.79 6.95 -2.73
C PHE A 271 -10.18 5.58 -3.29
N GLY A 272 -11.08 4.86 -2.62
CA GLY A 272 -11.27 3.43 -2.85
C GLY A 272 -10.05 2.61 -2.43
N ASN A 273 -10.02 1.36 -2.88
CA ASN A 273 -8.91 0.44 -2.70
C ASN A 273 -7.84 0.71 -3.77
N THR A 274 -6.76 1.38 -3.38
CA THR A 274 -5.59 1.69 -4.22
C THR A 274 -4.55 0.58 -4.25
N GLY A 275 -4.96 -0.65 -3.94
CA GLY A 275 -4.12 -1.84 -4.04
C GLY A 275 -2.93 -1.82 -3.10
N SER A 276 -1.74 -2.18 -3.59
CA SER A 276 -0.55 -2.21 -2.76
C SER A 276 -0.11 -0.83 -2.25
N ALA A 277 -0.54 0.26 -2.90
CA ALA A 277 -0.24 1.62 -2.47
C ALA A 277 -1.09 2.11 -1.29
N SER A 278 -2.18 1.40 -0.96
CA SER A 278 -3.16 1.85 0.04
C SER A 278 -2.57 2.21 1.40
N SER A 279 -1.83 1.28 2.02
CA SER A 279 -1.30 1.54 3.36
C SER A 279 -0.10 2.49 3.36
N SER A 280 0.69 2.53 2.29
CA SER A 280 1.80 3.48 2.16
C SER A 280 1.31 4.90 1.88
N ILE A 281 0.22 5.06 1.12
CA ILE A 281 -0.50 6.33 1.01
C ILE A 281 -0.99 6.77 2.39
N GLY A 282 -1.68 5.89 3.13
CA GLY A 282 -2.15 6.18 4.49
C GLY A 282 -1.01 6.61 5.42
N TYR A 283 0.12 5.90 5.38
CA TYR A 283 1.31 6.27 6.15
C TYR A 283 1.86 7.64 5.77
N SER A 284 2.00 7.93 4.47
CA SER A 284 2.50 9.22 4.00
C SER A 284 1.61 10.40 4.39
N GLN A 285 0.30 10.20 4.55
CA GLN A 285 -0.63 11.26 4.99
C GLN A 285 -0.38 11.69 6.43
N ILE A 286 0.15 10.81 7.28
CA ILE A 286 0.47 11.14 8.67
C ILE A 286 1.97 11.35 8.92
N PHE A 287 2.84 10.99 7.98
CA PHE A 287 4.30 10.96 8.15
C PHE A 287 4.85 12.23 8.80
N GLU A 288 4.53 13.41 8.26
CA GLU A 288 5.04 14.69 8.81
C GLU A 288 4.35 15.12 10.11
N SER A 289 3.18 14.57 10.41
CA SER A 289 2.38 14.92 11.58
C SER A 289 2.68 14.08 12.81
N MET A 290 3.32 12.92 12.64
CA MET A 290 3.74 12.06 13.74
C MET A 290 4.73 12.82 14.63
N GLN A 291 4.45 12.82 15.93
CA GLN A 291 5.33 13.40 16.94
C GLN A 291 6.42 12.40 17.31
N LYS A 292 7.55 12.93 17.77
CA LYS A 292 8.68 12.12 18.23
C LYS A 292 8.22 11.03 19.21
N ASP A 293 8.77 9.83 19.02
CA ASP A 293 8.53 8.62 19.81
C ASP A 293 7.11 8.02 19.65
N GLN A 294 6.23 8.61 18.83
CA GLN A 294 4.93 8.00 18.51
C GLN A 294 5.08 6.73 17.68
N LEU A 295 4.20 5.76 17.92
CA LEU A 295 4.20 4.46 17.28
C LEU A 295 3.10 4.34 16.24
N ALA A 296 3.45 3.78 15.08
CA ALA A 296 2.51 3.43 14.04
C ALA A 296 2.70 1.97 13.60
N VAL A 297 1.59 1.26 13.38
CA VAL A 297 1.60 -0.06 12.75
C VAL A 297 0.93 0.05 11.39
N ILE A 298 1.67 -0.33 10.35
CA ILE A 298 1.14 -0.58 9.02
C ILE A 298 0.80 -2.06 8.94
N THR A 299 -0.43 -2.43 8.57
CA THR A 299 -0.86 -3.83 8.45
C THR A 299 -1.59 -4.07 7.13
N VAL A 300 -1.35 -5.20 6.48
CA VAL A 300 -1.87 -5.50 5.14
C VAL A 300 -2.37 -6.93 5.01
N PHE A 301 -3.33 -7.10 4.10
CA PHE A 301 -3.78 -8.40 3.59
C PHE A 301 -4.10 -8.27 2.10
N GLY A 302 -3.71 -9.26 1.30
CA GLY A 302 -3.84 -9.23 -0.16
C GLY A 302 -4.07 -10.59 -0.79
N GLY A 303 -4.31 -10.59 -2.10
CA GLY A 303 -4.40 -11.80 -2.94
C GLY A 303 -3.15 -12.68 -2.87
N GLY A 304 -3.33 -13.98 -3.13
CA GLY A 304 -2.31 -15.00 -2.93
C GLY A 304 -2.77 -16.18 -2.07
N TYR A 305 -3.31 -16.00 -0.85
CA TYR A 305 -3.32 -14.76 -0.06
C TYR A 305 -1.93 -14.39 0.46
N SER A 306 -1.80 -13.19 1.01
CA SER A 306 -0.59 -12.70 1.68
C SER A 306 -0.96 -11.72 2.79
N SER A 307 -0.10 -11.56 3.80
CA SER A 307 -0.26 -10.56 4.85
C SER A 307 1.08 -10.05 5.34
N GLY A 308 1.06 -8.95 6.08
CA GLY A 308 2.25 -8.45 6.74
C GLY A 308 1.95 -7.29 7.68
N ALA A 309 2.93 -6.96 8.52
CA ALA A 309 2.90 -5.75 9.31
C ALA A 309 4.30 -5.14 9.48
N MET A 310 4.34 -3.83 9.64
CA MET A 310 5.54 -3.05 9.95
C MET A 310 5.24 -2.15 11.14
N LEU A 311 6.12 -2.17 12.15
CA LEU A 311 6.10 -1.27 13.28
C LEU A 311 7.13 -0.16 13.08
N VAL A 312 6.68 1.08 13.22
CA VAL A 312 7.48 2.27 13.04
C VAL A 312 7.39 3.19 14.25
N ARG A 313 8.49 3.85 14.59
CA ARG A 313 8.56 4.91 15.60
C ARG A 313 9.06 6.20 14.95
N ALA A 314 8.37 7.31 15.19
CA ALA A 314 8.80 8.62 14.70
C ALA A 314 10.01 9.19 15.47
#